data_AF-G5A898-F1
#
_entry.id   AF-G5A898-F1
#
_cell.length_a   1.000
_cell.length_b   1.000
_cell.length_c   1.000
_cell.angle_alpha   90.00
_cell.angle_beta   90.00
_cell.angle_gamma   90.00
#
_symmetry.space_group_name_H-M   'P 1'
#
loop_
_entity.id
_entity.type
_entity.pdbx_description
1 polymer ?
#
loop_
_entity_poly.entity_id
_entity_poly.type
_entity_poly.pdbx_seq_one_letter_code
_entity_poly.pdbx_strand_id
1 'polypeptide(L)'
;KALTPDLYSWLLHGYPHVHQLIDSASYGVKHAFQVDGTLSSNPVPNHKSASVFHNALIRSIRDGQEKGTYLVVSRKAAPRWKLHFSPFGCVEKADTDPQVEARVIHDLSFPRGASTNAWSNQDSIPLLVYDLINVIVRRIVQLRREDPDTPIKLMKGDVKAAYKNVHVLESVSAFFAGAILEDDVVVIDLSLPFGWTGSAAHYGVFGKAISYLVRRESPNTLNPTDPDSTPFFCFDWVNDHVAINDKTFSEWSTKLVALGLEWDSVTMSVSMPKAKIEKALNRVLAMQASNTTTRTQLSQLLGSLRHVCSCIRPAKPCFQRLAALWKRFPRAQAVHLTREAHLDLAWFAHILRYGRLRGVPLTYFCELPDPDVHLYMDSSDKGLCVLNPALREFIRVEFDATELILIKSGLFNINVREQFSALLAVLCWGQLWSVGNVSNLAHVRMWIDNSTAVAWCNKLASTNIFSQEMNRVFGAVEAEWGVRISAGHLAGSANYLADLGSRAWSNPMLAKWLNLTHTWTQVQVGPPVR
;
A
#
# COMPACT_ATOMS: atom_id res chain seq x y z
N LYS A 1 -17.59 -6.43 28.31
CA LYS A 1 -17.47 -5.03 28.82
C LYS A 1 -18.59 -4.25 28.16
N ALA A 2 -19.50 -3.65 28.93
CA ALA A 2 -20.58 -2.85 28.35
C ALA A 2 -20.05 -1.47 27.94
N LEU A 3 -20.53 -0.95 26.82
CA LEU A 3 -20.28 0.45 26.44
C LEU A 3 -21.08 1.35 27.39
N THR A 4 -20.49 2.49 27.79
CA THR A 4 -21.07 3.44 28.75
C THR A 4 -21.36 4.78 28.06
N PRO A 5 -22.42 4.86 27.24
CA PRO A 5 -22.70 6.02 26.37
C PRO A 5 -22.80 7.34 27.14
N ASP A 6 -23.29 7.32 28.38
CA ASP A 6 -23.50 8.51 29.21
C ASP A 6 -22.20 9.30 29.44
N LEU A 7 -21.06 8.60 29.55
CA LEU A 7 -19.76 9.23 29.78
C LEU A 7 -19.11 9.75 28.51
N TYR A 8 -19.53 9.28 27.33
CA TYR A 8 -18.88 9.61 26.07
C TYR A 8 -19.06 11.07 25.67
N SER A 9 -20.20 11.68 26.01
CA SER A 9 -20.43 13.11 25.74
C SER A 9 -19.37 14.00 26.38
N TRP A 10 -18.97 13.66 27.61
CA TRP A 10 -17.96 14.37 28.38
C TRP A 10 -16.54 13.97 27.98
N LEU A 11 -16.24 12.66 27.95
CA LEU A 11 -14.90 12.15 27.64
C LEU A 11 -14.45 12.53 26.21
N LEU A 12 -15.35 12.41 25.24
CA LEU A 12 -15.09 12.65 23.83
C LEU A 12 -15.59 14.03 23.38
N HIS A 13 -15.68 14.99 24.30
CA HIS A 13 -16.01 16.37 23.95
C HIS A 13 -15.07 16.88 22.84
N GLY A 14 -15.66 17.42 21.76
CA GLY A 14 -14.95 17.89 20.57
C GLY A 14 -14.61 16.81 19.53
N TYR A 15 -14.87 15.52 19.81
CA TYR A 15 -14.66 14.46 18.83
C TYR A 15 -15.75 14.53 17.73
N PRO A 16 -15.40 14.64 16.43
CA PRO A 16 -16.37 14.88 15.36
C PRO A 16 -17.49 13.84 15.25
N HIS A 17 -17.24 12.60 15.68
CA HIS A 17 -18.20 11.50 15.59
C HIS A 17 -18.80 11.09 16.94
N VAL A 18 -18.73 11.96 17.97
CA VAL A 18 -19.22 11.63 19.32
C VAL A 18 -20.70 11.24 19.34
N HIS A 19 -21.56 11.95 18.60
CA HIS A 19 -22.99 11.63 18.53
C HIS A 19 -23.25 10.25 17.90
N GLN A 20 -22.54 9.92 16.83
CA GLN A 20 -22.65 8.62 16.18
C GLN A 20 -22.17 7.48 17.09
N LEU A 21 -21.10 7.72 17.84
CA LEU A 21 -20.55 6.77 18.80
C LEU A 21 -21.53 6.52 19.95
N ILE A 22 -22.14 7.58 20.50
CA ILE A 22 -23.19 7.48 21.51
C ILE A 22 -24.39 6.71 20.97
N ASP A 23 -24.92 7.07 19.80
CA ASP A 23 -26.08 6.37 19.20
C ASP A 23 -25.80 4.87 18.99
N SER A 24 -24.61 4.55 18.47
CA SER A 24 -24.19 3.14 18.26
C SER A 24 -23.99 2.40 19.59
N ALA A 25 -23.50 3.05 20.63
CA ALA A 25 -23.31 2.44 21.95
C ALA A 25 -24.64 2.26 22.71
N SER A 26 -25.60 3.17 22.53
CA SER A 26 -26.91 3.13 23.19
C SER A 26 -27.88 2.15 22.53
N TYR A 27 -27.87 2.08 21.20
CA TYR A 27 -28.90 1.35 20.44
C TYR A 27 -28.34 0.24 19.54
N GLY A 28 -27.02 0.13 19.42
CA GLY A 28 -26.37 -0.68 18.41
C GLY A 28 -26.23 0.05 17.08
N VAL A 29 -25.27 -0.38 16.27
CA VAL A 29 -25.07 0.13 14.91
C VAL A 29 -26.31 -0.08 14.06
N LYS A 30 -26.80 1.01 13.47
CA LYS A 30 -27.90 1.03 12.51
C LYS A 30 -27.34 1.01 11.10
N HIS A 31 -27.97 0.23 10.22
CA HIS A 31 -27.60 0.14 8.81
C HIS A 31 -28.81 -0.21 7.95
N ALA A 32 -28.90 0.38 6.77
CA ALA A 32 -29.95 0.08 5.81
C ALA A 32 -29.47 -0.93 4.77
N PHE A 33 -30.28 -1.96 4.52
CA PHE A 33 -30.05 -2.92 3.45
C PHE A 33 -31.05 -2.68 2.31
N GLN A 34 -30.52 -2.47 1.10
CA GLN A 34 -31.28 -2.36 -0.15
C GLN A 34 -31.58 -3.77 -0.67
N VAL A 35 -32.57 -4.41 -0.06
CA VAL A 35 -32.98 -5.76 -0.43
C VAL A 35 -33.75 -5.71 -1.75
N ASP A 36 -33.24 -6.41 -2.76
CA ASP A 36 -33.94 -6.63 -4.02
C ASP A 36 -34.67 -7.99 -3.95
N GLY A 37 -35.99 -7.96 -3.79
CA GLY A 37 -36.86 -9.14 -3.65
C GLY A 37 -37.21 -9.53 -2.21
N THR A 38 -37.73 -10.76 -2.02
CA THR A 38 -38.11 -11.30 -0.71
C THR A 38 -36.95 -12.02 -0.04
N LEU A 39 -36.72 -11.71 1.25
CA LEU A 39 -35.78 -12.46 2.09
C LEU A 39 -36.16 -13.94 2.11
N SER A 40 -35.26 -14.80 1.64
CA SER A 40 -35.38 -16.25 1.86
C SER A 40 -35.19 -16.53 3.34
N SER A 41 -36.27 -16.99 3.99
CA SER A 41 -36.22 -17.46 5.38
C SER A 41 -35.58 -18.83 5.53
N ASN A 42 -35.22 -19.49 4.43
CA ASN A 42 -34.62 -20.81 4.45
C ASN A 42 -33.11 -20.72 4.65
N PRO A 43 -32.54 -21.51 5.58
CA PRO A 43 -31.10 -21.67 5.71
C PRO A 43 -30.41 -22.08 4.41
N VAL A 44 -29.20 -21.59 4.21
CA VAL A 44 -28.31 -21.99 3.11
C VAL A 44 -27.32 -23.05 3.59
N PRO A 45 -26.91 -24.02 2.74
CA PRO A 45 -25.85 -24.97 3.10
C PRO A 45 -24.52 -24.28 3.35
N ASN A 46 -23.80 -24.71 4.39
CA ASN A 46 -22.46 -24.21 4.67
C ASN A 46 -21.43 -24.69 3.65
N HIS A 47 -20.31 -23.98 3.55
CA HIS A 47 -19.17 -24.41 2.74
C HIS A 47 -18.61 -25.73 3.27
N LYS A 48 -18.10 -26.61 2.39
CA LYS A 48 -17.54 -27.92 2.77
C LYS A 48 -16.52 -27.83 3.93
N SER A 49 -15.73 -26.76 3.96
CA SER A 49 -14.75 -26.50 5.03
C SER A 49 -15.38 -26.43 6.42
N ALA A 50 -16.61 -25.92 6.56
CA ALA A 50 -17.30 -25.83 7.85
C ALA A 50 -17.61 -27.22 8.41
N SER A 51 -18.05 -28.16 7.56
CA SER A 51 -18.27 -29.56 7.95
C SER A 51 -16.96 -30.28 8.24
N VAL A 52 -15.89 -30.03 7.46
CA VAL A 52 -14.57 -30.63 7.69
C VAL A 52 -13.95 -30.17 9.02
N PHE A 53 -14.16 -28.91 9.40
CA PHE A 53 -13.66 -28.31 10.63
C PHE A 53 -14.79 -28.03 11.63
N HIS A 54 -15.75 -28.95 11.71
CA HIS A 54 -16.99 -28.79 12.48
C HIS A 54 -16.75 -28.50 13.96
N ASN A 55 -15.82 -29.23 14.60
CA ASN A 55 -15.47 -29.01 16.00
C ASN A 55 -14.96 -27.59 16.27
N ALA A 56 -14.10 -27.06 15.41
CA ALA A 56 -13.60 -25.70 15.51
C ALA A 56 -14.71 -24.64 15.31
N LEU A 57 -15.64 -24.90 14.39
CA LEU A 57 -16.81 -24.04 14.16
C LEU A 57 -17.69 -23.97 15.42
N ILE A 58 -18.10 -25.12 15.96
CA ILE A 58 -18.94 -25.20 17.17
C ILE A 58 -18.25 -24.53 18.35
N ARG A 59 -16.95 -24.75 18.54
CA ARG A 59 -16.17 -24.11 19.60
C ARG A 59 -16.19 -22.59 19.48
N SER A 60 -16.01 -22.05 18.26
CA SER A 60 -16.07 -20.60 18.02
C SER A 60 -17.46 -20.03 18.28
N ILE A 61 -18.52 -20.78 17.98
CA ILE A 61 -19.91 -20.34 18.22
C ILE A 61 -20.21 -20.34 19.72
N ARG A 62 -19.81 -21.37 20.45
CA ARG A 62 -19.94 -21.42 21.92
C ARG A 62 -19.22 -20.26 22.59
N ASP A 63 -17.98 -20.00 22.20
CA ASP A 63 -17.20 -18.87 22.72
C ASP A 63 -17.88 -17.52 22.42
N GLY A 64 -18.45 -17.36 21.23
CA GLY A 64 -19.20 -16.15 20.88
C GLY A 64 -20.52 -16.02 21.65
N GLN A 65 -21.21 -17.13 21.93
CA GLN A 65 -22.43 -17.18 22.76
C GLN A 65 -22.13 -16.81 24.22
N GLU A 66 -21.08 -17.40 24.81
CA GLU A 66 -20.63 -17.09 26.17
C GLU A 66 -20.27 -15.60 26.34
N LYS A 67 -19.75 -14.98 25.27
CA LYS A 67 -19.40 -13.55 25.24
C LYS A 67 -20.57 -12.63 24.91
N GLY A 68 -21.77 -13.16 24.65
CA GLY A 68 -22.94 -12.37 24.25
C GLY A 68 -22.81 -11.71 22.88
N THR A 69 -21.99 -12.29 21.98
CA THR A 69 -21.82 -11.82 20.60
C THR A 69 -22.64 -12.65 19.61
N TYR A 70 -23.05 -13.86 19.99
CA TYR A 70 -23.98 -14.69 19.23
C TYR A 70 -25.24 -15.00 20.03
N LEU A 71 -26.40 -14.85 19.39
CA LEU A 71 -27.63 -15.50 19.83
C LEU A 71 -27.74 -16.85 19.11
N VAL A 72 -27.81 -17.93 19.89
CA VAL A 72 -27.88 -19.30 19.39
C VAL A 72 -29.24 -19.87 19.75
N VAL A 73 -30.03 -20.25 18.75
CA VAL A 73 -31.40 -20.75 18.90
C VAL A 73 -31.63 -22.00 18.06
N SER A 74 -32.64 -22.80 18.41
CA SER A 74 -33.04 -23.93 17.56
C SER A 74 -33.69 -23.44 16.27
N ARG A 75 -33.67 -24.28 15.22
CA ARG A 75 -34.37 -23.97 13.96
C ARG A 75 -35.87 -23.82 14.14
N LYS A 76 -36.48 -24.42 15.17
CA LYS A 76 -37.89 -24.22 15.53
C LYS A 76 -38.16 -22.84 16.13
N ALA A 77 -37.17 -22.24 16.78
CA ALA A 77 -37.29 -20.91 17.38
C ALA A 77 -37.04 -19.78 16.36
N ALA A 78 -36.12 -20.00 15.43
CA ALA A 78 -35.67 -19.03 14.43
C ALA A 78 -36.78 -18.31 13.61
N PRO A 79 -37.91 -18.94 13.23
CA PRO A 79 -38.98 -18.28 12.47
C PRO A 79 -39.65 -17.09 13.17
N ARG A 80 -39.35 -16.85 14.45
CA ARG A 80 -39.76 -15.64 15.18
C ARG A 80 -39.12 -14.36 14.62
N TRP A 81 -38.01 -14.49 13.89
CA TRP A 81 -37.29 -13.38 13.28
C TRP A 81 -37.26 -13.52 11.76
N LYS A 82 -37.21 -12.38 11.05
CA LYS A 82 -37.04 -12.33 9.60
C LYS A 82 -35.54 -12.35 9.26
N LEU A 83 -34.95 -13.55 9.26
CA LEU A 83 -33.50 -13.73 9.12
C LEU A 83 -33.06 -13.89 7.67
N HIS A 84 -31.89 -13.34 7.34
CA HIS A 84 -31.15 -13.64 6.12
C HIS A 84 -29.95 -14.52 6.45
N PHE A 85 -29.88 -15.69 5.81
CA PHE A 85 -28.86 -16.69 6.08
C PHE A 85 -27.69 -16.58 5.12
N SER A 86 -26.48 -16.50 5.67
CA SER A 86 -25.21 -16.63 4.97
C SER A 86 -24.46 -17.87 5.46
N PRO A 87 -23.72 -18.56 4.57
CA PRO A 87 -23.07 -19.81 4.94
C PRO A 87 -21.83 -19.57 5.80
N PHE A 88 -21.53 -20.52 6.66
CA PHE A 88 -20.25 -20.60 7.35
C PHE A 88 -19.20 -21.33 6.51
N GLY A 89 -17.94 -20.95 6.71
CA GLY A 89 -16.75 -21.65 6.24
C GLY A 89 -15.67 -21.62 7.31
N CYS A 90 -14.60 -22.39 7.11
CA CYS A 90 -13.48 -22.46 8.04
C CYS A 90 -12.16 -22.43 7.25
N VAL A 91 -11.15 -21.73 7.78
CA VAL A 91 -9.79 -21.70 7.24
C VAL A 91 -8.82 -22.02 8.36
N GLU A 92 -7.82 -22.85 8.06
CA GLU A 92 -6.79 -23.23 9.02
C GLU A 92 -6.08 -22.00 9.60
N LYS A 93 -5.86 -22.03 10.91
CA LYS A 93 -4.97 -21.08 11.59
C LYS A 93 -3.55 -21.65 11.52
N ALA A 94 -2.58 -20.76 11.31
CA ALA A 94 -1.18 -21.15 11.41
C ALA A 94 -0.88 -21.55 12.87
N ASP A 95 0.00 -22.54 13.04
CA ASP A 95 0.54 -22.96 14.34
C ASP A 95 -0.48 -23.55 15.32
N THR A 96 -1.65 -23.99 14.82
CA THR A 96 -2.68 -24.68 15.62
C THR A 96 -3.21 -25.89 14.86
N ASP A 97 -3.65 -26.92 15.58
CA ASP A 97 -4.40 -28.03 14.97
C ASP A 97 -5.73 -27.50 14.41
N PRO A 98 -5.97 -27.56 13.08
CA PRO A 98 -7.18 -27.02 12.47
C PRO A 98 -8.46 -27.75 12.87
N GLN A 99 -8.36 -28.97 13.43
CA GLN A 99 -9.51 -29.67 14.02
C GLN A 99 -9.92 -29.08 15.37
N VAL A 100 -8.99 -28.43 16.07
CA VAL A 100 -9.18 -27.81 17.39
C VAL A 100 -9.50 -26.32 17.27
N GLU A 101 -8.82 -25.62 16.34
CA GLU A 101 -8.99 -24.19 16.14
C GLU A 101 -8.82 -23.81 14.66
N ALA A 102 -9.87 -23.21 14.09
CA ALA A 102 -9.88 -22.66 12.74
C ALA A 102 -10.38 -21.21 12.78
N ARG A 103 -10.12 -20.46 11.72
CA ARG A 103 -10.78 -19.16 11.46
C ARG A 103 -12.15 -19.44 10.87
N VAL A 104 -13.20 -19.25 11.65
CA VAL A 104 -14.57 -19.25 11.14
C VAL A 104 -14.77 -18.03 10.25
N ILE A 105 -15.34 -18.28 9.07
CA ILE A 105 -15.74 -17.28 8.09
C ILE A 105 -17.26 -17.30 8.04
N HIS A 106 -17.88 -16.15 8.25
CA HIS A 106 -19.28 -15.92 7.89
C HIS A 106 -19.30 -15.29 6.50
N ASP A 107 -19.70 -16.04 5.48
CA ASP A 107 -19.59 -15.59 4.09
C ASP A 107 -20.76 -14.68 3.71
N LEU A 108 -20.71 -13.46 4.23
CA LEU A 108 -21.69 -12.40 3.99
C LEU A 108 -21.67 -11.85 2.56
N SER A 109 -20.84 -12.43 1.68
CA SER A 109 -20.78 -12.11 0.25
C SER A 109 -21.54 -13.11 -0.63
N PHE A 110 -22.08 -14.17 -0.03
CA PHE A 110 -22.86 -15.21 -0.70
C PHE A 110 -24.37 -15.10 -0.41
N PRO A 111 -25.27 -15.38 -1.38
CA PRO A 111 -24.98 -15.57 -2.80
C PRO A 111 -24.68 -14.23 -3.49
N ARG A 112 -23.93 -14.26 -4.58
CA ARG A 112 -23.56 -13.02 -5.29
C ARG A 112 -24.81 -12.29 -5.81
N GLY A 113 -24.88 -10.99 -5.54
CA GLY A 113 -25.99 -10.13 -5.99
C GLY A 113 -27.20 -10.13 -5.05
N ALA A 114 -27.28 -11.09 -4.12
CA ALA A 114 -28.36 -11.21 -3.15
C ALA A 114 -27.84 -11.57 -1.74
N SER A 115 -26.64 -11.09 -1.41
CA SER A 115 -25.99 -11.29 -0.11
C SER A 115 -26.08 -10.05 0.76
N THR A 116 -25.84 -10.21 2.06
CA THR A 116 -25.74 -9.11 3.02
C THR A 116 -24.82 -7.99 2.54
N ASN A 117 -23.63 -8.31 2.01
CA ASN A 117 -22.72 -7.31 1.47
C ASN A 117 -23.22 -6.66 0.18
N ALA A 118 -23.89 -7.41 -0.70
CA ALA A 118 -24.45 -6.87 -1.94
C ALA A 118 -25.60 -5.88 -1.66
N TRP A 119 -26.41 -6.15 -0.65
CA TRP A 119 -27.52 -5.29 -0.24
C TRP A 119 -27.12 -4.18 0.73
N SER A 120 -25.89 -4.16 1.24
CA SER A 120 -25.46 -3.12 2.16
C SER A 120 -25.44 -1.77 1.45
N ASN A 121 -26.26 -0.80 1.89
CA ASN A 121 -26.25 0.55 1.36
C ASN A 121 -24.89 1.22 1.63
N GLN A 122 -24.07 1.37 0.59
CA GLN A 122 -22.71 1.91 0.70
C GLN A 122 -22.71 3.38 1.16
N ASP A 123 -23.75 4.16 0.83
CA ASP A 123 -23.84 5.58 1.17
C ASP A 123 -24.09 5.81 2.66
N SER A 124 -24.60 4.79 3.37
CA SER A 124 -24.82 4.84 4.82
C SER A 124 -23.63 4.36 5.65
N ILE A 125 -22.60 3.80 5.01
CA ILE A 125 -21.39 3.35 5.69
C ILE A 125 -20.53 4.57 6.03
N PRO A 126 -20.02 4.71 7.28
CA PRO A 126 -19.18 5.83 7.65
C PRO A 126 -17.94 5.95 6.77
N LEU A 127 -17.51 7.18 6.49
CA LEU A 127 -16.30 7.39 5.70
C LEU A 127 -15.06 6.90 6.47
N LEU A 128 -14.42 5.86 5.92
CA LEU A 128 -13.16 5.33 6.45
C LEU A 128 -11.99 5.78 5.59
N VAL A 129 -11.33 6.85 6.02
CA VAL A 129 -10.08 7.34 5.42
C VAL A 129 -8.89 6.68 6.10
N TYR A 130 -7.98 6.13 5.30
CA TYR A 130 -6.72 5.55 5.77
C TYR A 130 -5.58 6.51 5.51
N ASP A 131 -4.82 6.82 6.55
CA ASP A 131 -3.55 7.53 6.41
C ASP A 131 -2.46 6.59 5.89
N LEU A 132 -1.56 7.15 5.10
CA LEU A 132 -0.39 6.43 4.62
C LEU A 132 0.69 6.41 5.70
N ILE A 133 1.56 5.40 5.64
CA ILE A 133 2.64 5.23 6.62
C ILE A 133 3.63 6.41 6.65
N ASN A 134 3.64 7.26 5.61
CA ASN A 134 4.48 8.46 5.55
C ASN A 134 4.12 9.49 6.64
N VAL A 135 2.92 9.45 7.23
CA VAL A 135 2.56 10.32 8.35
C VAL A 135 3.40 9.97 9.59
N ILE A 136 3.54 8.67 9.90
CA ILE A 136 4.43 8.16 10.96
C ILE A 136 5.87 8.60 10.68
N VAL A 137 6.32 8.40 9.44
CA VAL A 137 7.67 8.77 9.00
C VAL A 137 7.96 10.25 9.23
N ARG A 138 7.07 11.14 8.75
CA ARG A 138 7.22 12.60 8.88
C ARG A 138 7.37 13.01 10.35
N ARG A 139 6.59 12.39 11.25
CA ARG A 139 6.72 12.67 12.68
C ARG A 139 8.07 12.25 13.25
N ILE A 140 8.55 11.05 12.94
CA ILE A 140 9.86 10.57 13.42
C ILE A 140 10.98 11.48 12.90
N VAL A 141 10.93 11.85 11.60
CA VAL A 141 11.92 12.75 10.99
C VAL A 141 11.88 14.15 11.62
N GLN A 142 10.67 14.68 11.88
CA GLN A 142 10.51 15.96 12.57
C GLN A 142 11.13 15.92 13.97
N LEU A 143 10.76 14.92 14.79
CA LEU A 143 11.29 14.77 16.15
C LEU A 143 12.82 14.70 16.17
N ARG A 144 13.42 13.93 15.24
CA ARG A 144 14.88 13.83 15.14
C ARG A 144 15.56 15.14 14.73
N ARG A 145 14.88 15.98 13.96
CA ARG A 145 15.39 17.31 13.57
C ARG A 145 15.31 18.31 14.73
N GLU A 146 14.25 18.21 15.53
CA GLU A 146 14.03 19.07 16.71
C GLU A 146 14.99 18.69 17.85
N ASP A 147 15.24 17.39 18.04
CA ASP A 147 16.20 16.87 19.02
C ASP A 147 16.99 15.67 18.45
N PRO A 148 18.26 15.88 18.04
CA PRO A 148 19.08 14.84 17.46
C PRO A 148 19.48 13.72 18.41
N ASP A 149 19.53 13.97 19.72
CA ASP A 149 20.14 13.07 20.70
C ASP A 149 19.11 12.26 21.48
N THR A 150 17.88 12.76 21.62
CA THR A 150 16.85 12.08 22.38
C THR A 150 16.32 10.82 21.66
N PRO A 151 16.22 9.67 22.36
CA PRO A 151 15.63 8.47 21.79
C PRO A 151 14.13 8.62 21.47
N ILE A 152 13.77 8.55 20.19
CA ILE A 152 12.37 8.50 19.77
C ILE A 152 11.82 7.09 19.97
N LYS A 153 10.78 6.94 20.77
CA LYS A 153 10.16 5.64 21.06
C LYS A 153 8.77 5.53 20.41
N LEU A 154 8.40 4.31 20.08
CA LEU A 154 7.10 3.97 19.51
C LEU A 154 6.40 2.95 20.40
N MET A 155 5.07 3.01 20.41
CA MET A 155 4.19 2.04 21.06
C MET A 155 3.14 1.56 20.07
N LYS A 156 2.83 0.27 20.07
CA LYS A 156 1.69 -0.30 19.33
C LYS A 156 0.64 -0.80 20.32
N GLY A 157 -0.61 -0.41 20.09
CA GLY A 157 -1.79 -1.05 20.67
C GLY A 157 -2.58 -1.82 19.61
N ASP A 158 -3.18 -2.94 20.01
CA ASP A 158 -4.20 -3.65 19.23
C ASP A 158 -5.42 -3.91 20.12
N VAL A 159 -6.61 -3.61 19.59
CA VAL A 159 -7.86 -3.88 20.30
C VAL A 159 -8.33 -5.30 19.99
N LYS A 160 -8.16 -6.20 20.97
CA LYS A 160 -8.61 -7.58 20.88
C LYS A 160 -10.11 -7.66 20.56
N ALA A 161 -10.43 -8.43 19.52
CA ALA A 161 -11.80 -8.65 19.05
C ALA A 161 -12.57 -7.34 18.76
N ALA A 162 -11.86 -6.30 18.28
CA ALA A 162 -12.36 -4.98 17.92
C ALA A 162 -13.85 -4.93 17.50
N TYR A 163 -14.19 -5.60 16.39
CA TYR A 163 -15.55 -5.58 15.83
C TYR A 163 -16.60 -6.20 16.76
N LYS A 164 -16.24 -7.26 17.49
CA LYS A 164 -17.13 -7.96 18.41
C LYS A 164 -17.48 -7.15 19.66
N ASN A 165 -16.77 -6.06 19.93
CA ASN A 165 -17.10 -5.13 21.01
C ASN A 165 -18.19 -4.12 20.64
N VAL A 166 -18.64 -4.09 19.37
CA VAL A 166 -19.64 -3.15 18.87
C VAL A 166 -20.87 -3.92 18.43
N HIS A 167 -21.95 -3.80 19.21
CA HIS A 167 -23.24 -4.42 18.91
C HIS A 167 -23.96 -3.71 17.76
N VAL A 168 -24.81 -4.44 17.07
CA VAL A 168 -25.66 -3.92 16.00
C VAL A 168 -27.12 -3.91 16.43
N LEU A 169 -27.94 -3.05 15.84
CA LEU A 169 -29.37 -3.01 16.08
C LEU A 169 -30.01 -4.36 15.65
N GLU A 170 -31.10 -4.76 16.29
CA GLU A 170 -31.83 -6.00 15.98
C GLU A 170 -32.14 -6.15 14.48
N SER A 171 -32.63 -5.09 13.84
CA SER A 171 -32.94 -5.06 12.41
C SER A 171 -31.71 -5.29 11.51
N VAL A 172 -30.51 -5.00 12.01
CA VAL A 172 -29.23 -5.25 11.32
C VAL A 172 -28.74 -6.67 11.57
N SER A 173 -28.81 -7.14 12.83
CA SER A 173 -28.42 -8.52 13.20
C SER A 173 -29.21 -9.58 12.43
N ALA A 174 -30.45 -9.26 12.04
CA ALA A 174 -31.28 -10.12 11.19
C ALA A 174 -30.59 -10.49 9.86
N PHE A 175 -29.64 -9.70 9.38
CA PHE A 175 -28.85 -9.96 8.17
C PHE A 175 -27.55 -10.74 8.40
N PHE A 176 -27.27 -11.11 9.65
CA PHE A 176 -26.09 -11.85 10.06
C PHE A 176 -26.46 -13.20 10.66
N ALA A 177 -27.43 -13.89 10.05
CA ALA A 177 -27.75 -15.25 10.45
C ALA A 177 -26.90 -16.28 9.68
N GLY A 178 -26.62 -17.39 10.35
CA GLY A 178 -26.09 -18.61 9.76
C GLY A 178 -26.76 -19.81 10.42
N ALA A 179 -26.64 -20.99 9.82
CA ALA A 179 -27.24 -22.20 10.36
C ALA A 179 -26.25 -23.35 10.33
N ILE A 180 -26.35 -24.25 11.31
CA ILE A 180 -25.66 -25.53 11.28
C ILE A 180 -26.76 -26.59 11.27
N LEU A 181 -27.06 -27.07 10.07
CA LEU A 181 -28.21 -27.94 9.82
C LEU A 181 -28.09 -29.28 10.55
N GLU A 182 -26.86 -29.78 10.68
CA GLU A 182 -26.54 -31.04 11.35
C GLU A 182 -26.85 -31.00 12.86
N ASP A 183 -26.75 -29.83 13.49
CA ASP A 183 -27.00 -29.63 14.94
C ASP A 183 -28.38 -29.03 15.25
N ASP A 184 -29.22 -28.77 14.24
CA ASP A 184 -30.49 -28.06 14.39
C ASP A 184 -30.38 -26.63 14.99
N VAL A 185 -29.26 -25.95 14.72
CA VAL A 185 -28.94 -24.64 15.31
C VAL A 185 -28.95 -23.51 14.28
N VAL A 186 -29.49 -22.35 14.69
CA VAL A 186 -29.35 -21.05 14.02
C VAL A 186 -28.53 -20.12 14.91
N VAL A 187 -27.58 -19.43 14.30
CA VAL A 187 -26.67 -18.48 14.95
C VAL A 187 -26.93 -17.10 14.36
N ILE A 188 -27.13 -16.10 15.20
CA ILE A 188 -27.31 -14.70 14.81
C ILE A 188 -26.17 -13.89 15.43
N ASP A 189 -25.38 -13.20 14.60
CA ASP A 189 -24.35 -12.27 15.06
C ASP A 189 -24.99 -10.98 15.56
N LEU A 190 -24.79 -10.69 16.84
CA LEU A 190 -25.32 -9.51 17.53
C LEU A 190 -24.34 -8.32 17.45
N SER A 191 -23.16 -8.55 16.89
CA SER A 191 -22.05 -7.59 16.81
C SER A 191 -21.60 -7.39 15.37
N LEU A 192 -20.71 -6.43 15.12
CA LEU A 192 -20.12 -6.25 13.80
C LEU A 192 -19.38 -7.55 13.38
N PRO A 193 -19.86 -8.27 12.35
CA PRO A 193 -19.24 -9.54 11.97
C PRO A 193 -17.96 -9.29 11.15
N PHE A 194 -17.01 -10.22 11.24
CA PHE A 194 -15.95 -10.27 10.24
C PHE A 194 -16.53 -10.66 8.89
N GLY A 195 -16.18 -9.93 7.83
CA GLY A 195 -16.66 -10.19 6.48
C GLY A 195 -17.78 -9.26 6.02
N TRP A 196 -18.42 -8.49 6.92
CA TRP A 196 -19.34 -7.44 6.50
C TRP A 196 -18.59 -6.20 6.01
N THR A 197 -19.02 -5.64 4.89
CA THR A 197 -18.38 -4.49 4.24
C THR A 197 -18.41 -3.21 5.09
N GLY A 198 -19.36 -3.10 6.03
CA GLY A 198 -19.46 -1.96 6.95
C GLY A 198 -18.63 -2.07 8.22
N SER A 199 -18.19 -3.28 8.62
CA SER A 199 -17.61 -3.51 9.96
C SER A 199 -16.40 -2.63 10.26
N ALA A 200 -15.46 -2.52 9.32
CA ALA A 200 -14.25 -1.73 9.51
C ALA A 200 -14.56 -0.24 9.67
N ALA A 201 -15.53 0.28 8.93
CA ALA A 201 -15.90 1.69 8.95
C ALA A 201 -16.64 2.05 10.25
N HIS A 202 -17.64 1.24 10.64
CA HIS A 202 -18.36 1.46 11.89
C HIS A 202 -17.44 1.33 13.10
N TYR A 203 -16.58 0.31 13.14
CA TYR A 203 -15.58 0.22 14.20
C TYR A 203 -14.55 1.34 14.14
N GLY A 204 -14.19 1.82 12.95
CA GLY A 204 -13.26 2.94 12.77
C GLY A 204 -13.68 4.20 13.52
N VAL A 205 -14.99 4.43 13.71
CA VAL A 205 -15.52 5.51 14.56
C VAL A 205 -15.10 5.35 16.02
N PHE A 206 -15.10 4.12 16.55
CA PHE A 206 -14.66 3.81 17.91
C PHE A 206 -13.13 3.80 18.02
N GLY A 207 -12.41 3.20 17.05
CA GLY A 207 -10.94 3.20 17.03
C GLY A 207 -10.36 4.61 17.00
N LYS A 208 -10.94 5.51 16.19
CA LYS A 208 -10.54 6.92 16.17
C LYS A 208 -10.80 7.64 17.48
N ALA A 209 -11.85 7.28 18.22
CA ALA A 209 -12.13 7.86 19.54
C ALA A 209 -11.05 7.48 20.58
N ILE A 210 -10.51 6.25 20.53
CA ILE A 210 -9.36 5.85 21.37
C ILE A 210 -8.17 6.76 21.05
N SER A 211 -7.86 6.92 19.77
CA SER A 211 -6.72 7.76 19.34
C SER A 211 -6.96 9.24 19.62
N TYR A 212 -8.19 9.70 19.64
CA TYR A 212 -8.57 11.07 20.02
C TYR A 212 -8.29 11.33 21.50
N LEU A 213 -8.59 10.37 22.38
CA LEU A 213 -8.26 10.47 23.81
C LEU A 213 -6.76 10.44 24.03
N VAL A 214 -6.07 9.44 23.49
CA VAL A 214 -4.62 9.26 23.72
C VAL A 214 -3.81 10.46 23.21
N ARG A 215 -4.23 11.10 22.11
CA ARG A 215 -3.54 12.32 21.59
C ARG A 215 -3.61 13.53 22.52
N ARG A 216 -4.47 13.51 23.54
CA ARG A 216 -4.58 14.60 24.54
C ARG A 216 -3.72 14.33 25.78
N GLU A 217 -3.22 13.11 25.91
CA GLU A 217 -2.32 12.72 27.00
C GLU A 217 -0.86 13.00 26.62
N SER A 218 -0.01 13.12 27.63
CA SER A 218 1.44 13.22 27.54
C SER A 218 2.08 12.34 28.63
N PRO A 219 3.41 12.15 28.65
CA PRO A 219 4.06 11.51 29.80
C PRO A 219 3.73 12.20 31.12
N ASN A 220 3.71 13.53 31.16
CA ASN A 220 3.32 14.31 32.34
C ASN A 220 1.89 14.04 32.79
N THR A 221 0.91 13.92 31.88
CA THR A 221 -0.48 13.64 32.29
C THR A 221 -0.65 12.21 32.81
N LEU A 222 0.12 11.25 32.30
CA LEU A 222 0.12 9.86 32.78
C LEU A 222 0.97 9.65 34.04
N ASN A 223 2.04 10.42 34.21
CA ASN A 223 2.92 10.45 35.36
C ASN A 223 3.37 11.91 35.64
N PRO A 224 2.78 12.59 36.64
CA PRO A 224 3.07 14.01 36.93
C PRO A 224 4.52 14.32 37.31
N THR A 225 5.35 13.30 37.58
CA THR A 225 6.78 13.48 37.83
C THR A 225 7.61 13.59 36.54
N ASP A 226 7.06 13.20 35.40
CA ASP A 226 7.69 13.39 34.10
C ASP A 226 7.50 14.85 33.65
N PRO A 227 8.57 15.60 33.31
CA PRO A 227 8.43 16.99 32.88
C PRO A 227 7.84 17.16 31.48
N ASP A 228 7.67 16.08 30.71
CA ASP A 228 7.19 16.16 29.33
C ASP A 228 5.67 16.32 29.23
N SER A 229 5.26 17.55 28.99
CA SER A 229 3.86 17.93 28.71
C SER A 229 3.50 17.84 27.23
N THR A 230 4.37 17.30 26.36
CA THR A 230 4.11 17.21 24.92
C THR A 230 3.07 16.13 24.65
N PRO A 231 1.93 16.46 24.02
CA PRO A 231 0.92 15.46 23.74
C PRO A 231 1.41 14.39 22.76
N PHE A 232 0.95 13.15 22.97
CA PHE A 232 1.34 12.04 22.12
C PHE A 232 0.91 12.24 20.67
N PHE A 233 1.82 11.94 19.73
CA PHE A 233 1.42 11.71 18.36
C PHE A 233 0.78 10.32 18.26
N CYS A 234 -0.43 10.22 17.68
CA CYS A 234 -1.05 8.94 17.40
C CYS A 234 -1.40 8.78 15.93
N PHE A 235 -1.30 7.55 15.47
CA PHE A 235 -1.71 7.06 14.17
C PHE A 235 -2.63 5.85 14.39
N ASP A 236 -3.71 5.76 13.62
CA ASP A 236 -4.63 4.64 13.70
C ASP A 236 -4.90 4.02 12.32
N TRP A 237 -5.04 2.70 12.32
CA TRP A 237 -5.48 1.91 11.17
C TRP A 237 -6.59 0.97 11.63
N VAL A 238 -7.81 1.48 11.69
CA VAL A 238 -9.00 0.76 12.19
C VAL A 238 -8.81 0.33 13.65
N ASN A 239 -8.24 -0.85 13.91
CA ASN A 239 -7.99 -1.41 15.24
C ASN A 239 -6.51 -1.40 15.66
N ASP A 240 -5.59 -1.15 14.73
CA ASP A 240 -4.19 -0.94 15.06
C ASP A 240 -3.98 0.53 15.47
N HIS A 241 -3.34 0.74 16.62
CA HIS A 241 -2.97 2.06 17.12
C HIS A 241 -1.45 2.15 17.25
N VAL A 242 -0.85 3.23 16.79
CA VAL A 242 0.57 3.53 16.96
C VAL A 242 0.70 4.88 17.64
N ALA A 243 1.38 4.92 18.78
CA ALA A 243 1.74 6.17 19.46
C ALA A 243 3.25 6.39 19.36
N ILE A 244 3.69 7.65 19.25
CA ILE A 244 5.10 8.04 19.15
C ILE A 244 5.38 9.11 20.18
N ASN A 245 6.42 8.89 20.98
CA ASN A 245 6.91 9.85 21.95
C ASN A 245 8.43 9.76 22.13
N ASP A 246 9.06 10.81 22.64
CA ASP A 246 10.49 10.84 22.96
C ASP A 246 10.79 10.38 24.41
N LYS A 247 9.77 10.27 25.29
CA LYS A 247 9.88 9.86 26.72
C LYS A 247 8.86 8.78 27.13
N THR A 248 9.12 8.04 28.22
CA THR A 248 8.49 6.72 28.54
C THR A 248 7.41 6.71 29.63
N PHE A 249 6.40 5.82 29.48
CA PHE A 249 6.01 4.77 30.47
C PHE A 249 5.33 3.54 29.78
N SER A 250 5.97 2.33 29.90
CA SER A 250 5.63 0.92 29.48
C SER A 250 5.67 0.47 27.98
N GLU A 251 6.31 -0.69 27.73
CA GLU A 251 6.96 -1.25 26.50
C GLU A 251 7.08 -0.38 25.22
N TRP A 252 7.32 0.91 25.40
CA TRP A 252 7.87 1.81 24.38
C TRP A 252 9.23 1.31 23.92
N SER A 253 9.44 1.23 22.61
CA SER A 253 10.68 0.75 22.02
C SER A 253 11.11 1.63 20.87
N THR A 254 12.42 1.75 20.66
CA THR A 254 12.98 2.37 19.45
C THR A 254 12.85 1.47 18.22
N LYS A 255 12.52 0.19 18.44
CA LYS A 255 12.24 -0.80 17.40
C LYS A 255 10.83 -1.36 17.56
N LEU A 256 9.99 -1.25 16.53
CA LEU A 256 8.59 -1.66 16.59
C LEU A 256 8.16 -2.38 15.32
N VAL A 257 7.35 -3.44 15.45
CA VAL A 257 6.64 -4.03 14.32
C VAL A 257 5.22 -3.50 14.29
N ALA A 258 4.91 -2.66 13.30
CA ALA A 258 3.60 -2.03 13.13
C ALA A 258 3.20 -1.98 11.65
N LEU A 259 1.90 -2.17 11.37
CA LEU A 259 1.36 -2.23 10.00
C LEU A 259 2.08 -3.24 9.09
N GLY A 260 2.66 -4.27 9.73
CA GLY A 260 3.42 -5.30 9.04
C GLY A 260 4.81 -4.90 8.54
N LEU A 261 5.37 -3.79 9.02
CA LEU A 261 6.73 -3.32 8.77
C LEU A 261 7.51 -3.25 10.08
N GLU A 262 8.83 -3.39 10.00
CA GLU A 262 9.80 -3.21 11.09
C GLU A 262 10.29 -1.76 11.06
N TRP A 263 10.05 -1.01 12.14
CA TRP A 263 10.45 0.39 12.30
C TRP A 263 11.64 0.47 13.24
N ASP A 264 12.63 1.29 12.91
CA ASP A 264 13.78 1.57 13.77
C ASP A 264 14.06 3.08 13.77
N SER A 265 13.76 3.72 14.91
CA SER A 265 13.95 5.16 15.09
C SER A 265 15.38 5.57 15.43
N VAL A 266 16.26 4.62 15.77
CA VAL A 266 17.69 4.88 15.99
C VAL A 266 18.39 4.96 14.63
N THR A 267 18.19 3.96 13.78
CA THR A 267 18.74 3.95 12.42
C THR A 267 17.94 4.79 11.43
N MET A 268 16.84 5.40 11.88
CA MET A 268 15.91 6.20 11.07
C MET A 268 15.49 5.43 9.82
N SER A 269 15.04 4.18 10.00
CA SER A 269 14.72 3.28 8.90
C SER A 269 13.43 2.48 9.09
N VAL A 270 12.89 1.99 7.96
CA VAL A 270 11.78 1.03 7.91
C VAL A 270 12.16 -0.17 7.04
N SER A 271 11.72 -1.36 7.44
CA SER A 271 12.04 -2.61 6.75
C SER A 271 10.79 -3.46 6.52
N MET A 272 10.75 -4.13 5.37
CA MET A 272 9.87 -5.26 5.15
C MET A 272 10.50 -6.51 5.82
N PRO A 273 9.75 -7.23 6.69
CA PRO A 273 10.26 -8.46 7.31
C PRO A 273 10.73 -9.48 6.27
N LYS A 274 11.85 -10.16 6.56
CA LYS A 274 12.48 -11.13 5.61
C LYS A 274 11.50 -12.22 5.16
N ALA A 275 10.75 -12.81 6.10
CA ALA A 275 9.75 -13.82 5.81
C ALA A 275 8.64 -13.31 4.85
N LYS A 276 8.30 -12.00 4.90
CA LYS A 276 7.36 -11.41 3.95
C LYS A 276 7.97 -11.21 2.58
N ILE A 277 9.25 -10.83 2.50
CA ILE A 277 9.99 -10.71 1.23
C ILE A 277 10.02 -12.08 0.55
N GLU A 278 10.43 -13.12 1.27
CA GLU A 278 10.48 -14.51 0.77
C GLU A 278 9.09 -14.98 0.31
N LYS A 279 8.05 -14.76 1.12
CA LYS A 279 6.66 -15.10 0.76
C LYS A 279 6.19 -14.37 -0.49
N ALA A 280 6.53 -13.10 -0.65
CA ALA A 280 6.19 -12.32 -1.84
C ALA A 280 6.94 -12.85 -3.07
N LEU A 281 8.25 -13.12 -2.93
CA LEU A 281 9.09 -13.64 -4.02
C LEU A 281 8.58 -14.99 -4.49
N ASN A 282 8.31 -15.92 -3.57
CA ASN A 282 7.78 -17.24 -3.91
C ASN A 282 6.45 -17.15 -4.67
N ARG A 283 5.56 -16.23 -4.29
CA ARG A 283 4.28 -16.02 -5.00
C ARG A 283 4.49 -15.41 -6.40
N VAL A 284 5.44 -14.49 -6.55
CA VAL A 284 5.81 -13.94 -7.86
C VAL A 284 6.35 -15.04 -8.75
N LEU A 285 7.33 -15.82 -8.29
CA LEU A 285 7.95 -16.88 -9.09
C LEU A 285 6.96 -17.98 -9.47
N ALA A 286 6.10 -18.40 -8.53
CA ALA A 286 5.05 -19.37 -8.82
C ALA A 286 4.06 -18.86 -9.88
N MET A 287 3.73 -17.56 -9.84
CA MET A 287 2.85 -16.97 -10.84
C MET A 287 3.53 -16.81 -12.20
N GLN A 288 4.82 -16.49 -12.25
CA GLN A 288 5.60 -16.41 -13.49
C GLN A 288 5.79 -17.77 -14.17
N ALA A 289 5.85 -18.85 -13.39
CA ALA A 289 5.98 -20.20 -13.92
C ALA A 289 4.70 -20.72 -14.60
N SER A 290 3.57 -20.00 -14.46
CA SER A 290 2.28 -20.39 -15.01
C SER A 290 1.78 -19.39 -16.05
N ASN A 291 1.29 -19.89 -17.19
CA ASN A 291 0.65 -19.05 -18.21
C ASN A 291 -0.74 -18.56 -17.80
N THR A 292 -1.35 -19.18 -16.79
CA THR A 292 -2.68 -18.84 -16.29
C THR A 292 -2.66 -18.56 -14.79
N THR A 293 -3.57 -17.72 -14.34
CA THR A 293 -3.79 -17.49 -12.91
C THR A 293 -5.25 -17.30 -12.60
N THR A 294 -5.62 -17.52 -11.34
CA THR A 294 -6.95 -17.25 -10.82
C THR A 294 -7.00 -15.88 -10.14
N ARG A 295 -8.20 -15.30 -10.05
CA ARG A 295 -8.42 -14.06 -9.29
C ARG A 295 -7.97 -14.20 -7.83
N THR A 296 -8.14 -15.37 -7.23
CA THR A 296 -7.71 -15.65 -5.85
C THR A 296 -6.19 -15.63 -5.71
N GLN A 297 -5.46 -16.31 -6.59
CA GLN A 297 -3.99 -16.29 -6.59
C GLN A 297 -3.46 -14.87 -6.80
N LEU A 298 -4.03 -14.12 -7.75
CA LEU A 298 -3.65 -12.73 -7.98
C LEU A 298 -3.97 -11.82 -6.77
N SER A 299 -5.10 -12.04 -6.10
CA SER A 299 -5.44 -11.32 -4.85
C SER A 299 -4.43 -11.59 -3.74
N GLN A 300 -4.01 -12.85 -3.59
CA GLN A 300 -3.01 -13.25 -2.60
C GLN A 300 -1.65 -12.62 -2.91
N LEU A 301 -1.25 -12.61 -4.19
CA LEU A 301 -0.04 -11.95 -4.64
C LEU A 301 -0.08 -10.44 -4.35
N LEU A 302 -1.14 -9.75 -4.77
CA LEU A 302 -1.31 -8.32 -4.49
C LEU A 302 -1.26 -8.02 -2.99
N GLY A 303 -1.86 -8.88 -2.16
CA GLY A 303 -1.73 -8.76 -0.70
C GLY A 303 -0.27 -8.79 -0.22
N SER A 304 0.57 -9.66 -0.78
CA SER A 304 2.00 -9.73 -0.47
C SER A 304 2.79 -8.52 -0.99
N LEU A 305 2.46 -8.04 -2.20
CA LEU A 305 3.17 -6.93 -2.86
C LEU A 305 2.83 -5.56 -2.28
N ARG A 306 1.76 -5.44 -1.49
CA ARG A 306 1.36 -4.18 -0.84
C ARG A 306 2.48 -3.58 0.01
N HIS A 307 3.22 -4.39 0.77
CA HIS A 307 4.33 -3.90 1.59
C HIS A 307 5.51 -3.44 0.74
N VAL A 308 5.77 -4.09 -0.39
CA VAL A 308 6.79 -3.63 -1.37
C VAL A 308 6.47 -2.21 -1.82
N CYS A 309 5.21 -1.93 -2.18
CA CYS A 309 4.76 -0.60 -2.58
C CYS A 309 4.80 0.45 -1.45
N SER A 310 4.83 -0.03 -0.20
CA SER A 310 4.96 0.82 0.97
C SER A 310 6.41 1.21 1.21
N CYS A 311 7.38 0.37 0.84
CA CYS A 311 8.82 0.66 0.97
C CYS A 311 9.43 1.30 -0.29
N ILE A 312 8.98 0.88 -1.47
CA ILE A 312 9.54 1.24 -2.77
C ILE A 312 8.45 1.95 -3.60
N ARG A 313 8.53 3.29 -3.67
CA ARG A 313 7.56 4.09 -4.43
C ARG A 313 7.44 3.66 -5.90
N PRO A 314 8.53 3.36 -6.63
CA PRO A 314 8.47 2.89 -8.01
C PRO A 314 7.74 1.56 -8.24
N ALA A 315 7.44 0.80 -7.18
CA ALA A 315 6.67 -0.44 -7.32
C ALA A 315 5.16 -0.19 -7.54
N LYS A 316 4.66 1.01 -7.20
CA LYS A 316 3.22 1.35 -7.23
C LYS A 316 2.60 1.26 -8.63
N PRO A 317 3.21 1.76 -9.72
CA PRO A 317 2.62 1.63 -11.05
C PRO A 317 2.46 0.19 -11.51
N CYS A 318 3.48 -0.66 -11.32
CA CYS A 318 3.42 -2.09 -11.62
C CYS A 318 2.32 -2.77 -10.79
N PHE A 319 2.21 -2.44 -9.51
CA PHE A 319 1.14 -2.91 -8.65
C PHE A 319 -0.24 -2.51 -9.18
N GLN A 320 -0.41 -1.24 -9.58
CA GLN A 320 -1.68 -0.73 -10.08
C GLN A 320 -2.14 -1.44 -11.35
N ARG A 321 -1.21 -1.80 -12.25
CA ARG A 321 -1.52 -2.59 -13.45
C ARG A 321 -1.96 -4.01 -13.11
N LEU A 322 -1.25 -4.71 -12.22
CA LEU A 322 -1.67 -6.02 -11.72
C LEU A 322 -3.02 -5.94 -10.97
N ALA A 323 -3.27 -4.87 -10.22
CA ALA A 323 -4.55 -4.63 -9.55
C ALA A 323 -5.68 -4.32 -10.55
N ALA A 324 -5.41 -3.59 -11.63
CA ALA A 324 -6.37 -3.36 -12.71
C ALA A 324 -6.72 -4.67 -13.43
N LEU A 325 -5.72 -5.53 -13.67
CA LEU A 325 -5.91 -6.88 -14.18
C LEU A 325 -6.82 -7.69 -13.25
N TRP A 326 -6.51 -7.70 -11.95
CA TRP A 326 -7.33 -8.36 -10.94
C TRP A 326 -8.78 -7.87 -10.94
N LYS A 327 -9.03 -6.56 -11.06
CA LYS A 327 -10.39 -6.00 -11.10
C LYS A 327 -11.20 -6.58 -12.26
N ARG A 328 -10.57 -6.78 -13.42
CA ARG A 328 -11.20 -7.32 -14.64
C ARG A 328 -11.40 -8.84 -14.62
N PHE A 329 -10.67 -9.57 -13.76
CA PHE A 329 -10.72 -11.04 -13.78
C PHE A 329 -12.06 -11.59 -13.28
N PRO A 330 -12.67 -12.55 -14.01
CA PRO A 330 -13.80 -13.33 -13.50
C PRO A 330 -13.38 -14.11 -12.24
N ARG A 331 -14.33 -14.32 -11.30
CA ARG A 331 -14.03 -14.99 -10.03
C ARG A 331 -13.79 -16.50 -10.16
N ALA A 332 -14.45 -17.16 -11.11
CA ALA A 332 -14.54 -18.62 -11.18
C ALA A 332 -13.74 -19.26 -12.33
N GLN A 333 -12.95 -18.47 -13.07
CA GLN A 333 -12.19 -18.97 -14.23
C GLN A 333 -10.72 -18.58 -14.11
N ALA A 334 -9.86 -19.49 -14.53
CA ALA A 334 -8.46 -19.17 -14.76
C ALA A 334 -8.35 -18.29 -16.03
N VAL A 335 -7.46 -17.31 -15.98
CA VAL A 335 -7.24 -16.38 -17.09
C VAL A 335 -5.76 -16.35 -17.44
N HIS A 336 -5.48 -16.21 -18.73
CA HIS A 336 -4.12 -16.04 -19.22
C HIS A 336 -3.51 -14.73 -18.73
N LEU A 337 -2.27 -14.80 -18.26
CA LEU A 337 -1.47 -13.62 -17.93
C LEU A 337 -0.99 -12.96 -19.23
N THR A 338 -1.28 -11.67 -19.37
CA THR A 338 -0.77 -10.85 -20.49
C THR A 338 0.76 -10.74 -20.43
N ARG A 339 1.42 -10.45 -21.55
CA ARG A 339 2.87 -10.21 -21.59
C ARG A 339 3.30 -9.10 -20.62
N GLU A 340 2.52 -8.03 -20.54
CA GLU A 340 2.74 -6.87 -19.67
C GLU A 340 2.70 -7.26 -18.20
N ALA A 341 1.78 -8.16 -17.82
CA ALA A 341 1.72 -8.71 -16.48
C ALA A 341 2.95 -9.55 -16.16
N HIS A 342 3.45 -10.35 -17.10
CA HIS A 342 4.70 -11.10 -16.91
C HIS A 342 5.91 -10.17 -16.71
N LEU A 343 5.97 -9.05 -17.44
CA LEU A 343 7.01 -8.04 -17.26
C LEU A 343 6.89 -7.35 -15.89
N ASP A 344 5.67 -7.05 -15.44
CA ASP A 344 5.43 -6.52 -14.08
C ASP A 344 5.79 -7.54 -12.99
N LEU A 345 5.61 -8.83 -13.23
CA LEU A 345 6.03 -9.88 -12.30
C LEU A 345 7.55 -10.02 -12.28
N ALA A 346 8.22 -10.01 -13.44
CA ALA A 346 9.68 -10.02 -13.54
C ALA A 346 10.28 -8.84 -12.79
N TRP A 347 9.60 -7.71 -12.90
CA TRP A 347 9.92 -6.52 -12.16
C TRP A 347 9.84 -6.67 -10.64
N PHE A 348 8.72 -7.18 -10.14
CA PHE A 348 8.60 -7.46 -8.71
C PHE A 348 9.64 -8.49 -8.24
N ALA A 349 9.96 -9.49 -9.05
CA ALA A 349 11.00 -10.46 -8.74
C ALA A 349 12.38 -9.79 -8.60
N HIS A 350 12.70 -8.82 -9.47
CA HIS A 350 13.93 -8.03 -9.36
C HIS A 350 13.98 -7.23 -8.06
N ILE A 351 12.94 -6.45 -7.77
CA ILE A 351 12.85 -5.65 -6.53
C ILE A 351 12.94 -6.54 -5.28
N LEU A 352 12.29 -7.70 -5.29
CA LEU A 352 12.29 -8.60 -4.14
C LEU A 352 13.64 -9.29 -3.91
N ARG A 353 14.48 -9.43 -4.95
CA ARG A 353 15.81 -10.02 -4.85
C ARG A 353 16.89 -8.99 -4.52
N TYR A 354 16.87 -7.86 -5.20
CA TYR A 354 17.98 -6.90 -5.23
C TYR A 354 17.60 -5.54 -4.65
N GLY A 355 16.30 -5.24 -4.54
CA GLY A 355 15.84 -3.98 -3.98
C GLY A 355 16.13 -3.86 -2.49
N ARG A 356 16.46 -2.64 -2.06
CA ARG A 356 16.61 -2.25 -0.65
C ARG A 356 15.24 -2.21 0.03
N LEU A 357 14.72 -3.38 0.39
CA LEU A 357 13.45 -3.53 1.13
C LEU A 357 13.63 -3.52 2.65
N ARG A 358 14.88 -3.54 3.12
CA ARG A 358 15.27 -3.47 4.53
C ARG A 358 16.18 -2.26 4.74
N GLY A 359 16.07 -1.64 5.90
CA GLY A 359 16.83 -0.44 6.26
C GLY A 359 16.55 0.71 5.29
N VAL A 360 15.31 0.86 4.83
CA VAL A 360 14.91 1.97 3.95
C VAL A 360 14.91 3.24 4.78
N PRO A 361 15.72 4.26 4.43
CA PRO A 361 15.76 5.50 5.19
C PRO A 361 14.38 6.14 5.25
N LEU A 362 13.98 6.65 6.42
CA LEU A 362 12.70 7.31 6.61
C LEU A 362 12.56 8.54 5.70
N THR A 363 13.66 9.23 5.39
CA THR A 363 13.68 10.35 4.44
C THR A 363 13.13 9.99 3.05
N TYR A 364 13.14 8.71 2.65
CA TYR A 364 12.56 8.23 1.39
C TYR A 364 11.04 8.47 1.26
N PHE A 365 10.35 8.65 2.39
CA PHE A 365 8.89 8.87 2.46
C PHE A 365 8.50 10.33 2.66
N CYS A 366 9.48 11.21 2.89
CA CYS A 366 9.27 12.64 3.03
C CYS A 366 9.14 13.32 1.66
N GLU A 367 9.01 14.64 1.66
CA GLU A 367 9.14 15.44 0.44
C GLU A 367 10.52 15.26 -0.17
N LEU A 368 10.61 15.46 -1.49
CA LEU A 368 11.89 15.36 -2.20
C LEU A 368 12.85 16.39 -1.59
N PRO A 369 14.06 15.98 -1.16
CA PRO A 369 15.08 16.93 -0.75
C PRO A 369 15.51 17.79 -1.95
N ASP A 370 16.41 18.75 -1.69
CA ASP A 370 17.09 19.43 -2.80
C ASP A 370 17.97 18.42 -3.56
N PRO A 371 18.08 18.53 -4.89
CA PRO A 371 18.87 17.58 -5.67
C PRO A 371 20.36 17.68 -5.36
N ASP A 372 21.01 16.54 -5.14
CA ASP A 372 22.46 16.42 -5.03
C ASP A 372 23.13 16.49 -6.42
N VAL A 373 22.42 16.04 -7.45
CA VAL A 373 22.93 15.96 -8.83
C VAL A 373 21.93 16.60 -9.79
N HIS A 374 22.41 17.47 -10.66
CA HIS A 374 21.64 18.09 -11.74
C HIS A 374 22.16 17.63 -13.10
N LEU A 375 21.27 17.00 -13.88
CA LEU A 375 21.54 16.55 -15.24
C LEU A 375 20.66 17.32 -16.21
N TYR A 376 21.22 17.71 -17.35
CA TYR A 376 20.51 18.48 -18.38
C TYR A 376 20.51 17.67 -19.66
N MET A 377 19.36 17.50 -20.30
CA MET A 377 19.25 16.59 -21.44
C MET A 377 18.31 17.10 -22.51
N ASP A 378 18.55 16.63 -23.73
CA ASP A 378 17.76 16.96 -24.90
C ASP A 378 17.86 15.84 -25.94
N SER A 379 16.86 15.73 -26.80
CA SER A 379 16.86 14.81 -27.92
C SER A 379 16.29 15.45 -29.20
N SER A 380 16.87 15.10 -30.34
CA SER A 380 16.44 15.56 -31.66
C SER A 380 16.10 14.37 -32.58
N ASP A 381 15.90 14.61 -33.87
CA ASP A 381 15.77 13.52 -34.86
C ASP A 381 17.10 12.87 -35.24
N LYS A 382 18.23 13.44 -34.81
CA LYS A 382 19.57 12.92 -35.13
C LYS A 382 20.20 12.15 -33.97
N GLY A 383 19.89 12.52 -32.74
CA GLY A 383 20.51 11.91 -31.57
C GLY A 383 20.00 12.50 -30.27
N LEU A 384 20.68 12.16 -29.18
CA LEU A 384 20.43 12.68 -27.84
C LEU A 384 21.70 13.14 -27.15
N CYS A 385 21.54 13.99 -26.15
CA CYS A 385 22.61 14.44 -25.30
C CYS A 385 22.16 14.54 -23.84
N VAL A 386 23.04 14.13 -22.92
CA VAL A 386 22.90 14.39 -21.48
C VAL A 386 24.19 15.01 -20.97
N LEU A 387 24.07 16.08 -20.21
CA LEU A 387 25.17 16.80 -19.57
C LEU A 387 25.16 16.54 -18.07
N ASN A 388 26.34 16.23 -17.53
CA ASN A 388 26.62 16.21 -16.10
C ASN A 388 27.68 17.28 -15.78
N PRO A 389 27.26 18.54 -15.50
CA PRO A 389 28.19 19.64 -15.27
C PRO A 389 29.08 19.44 -14.05
N ALA A 390 28.60 18.72 -13.02
CA ALA A 390 29.35 18.47 -11.80
C ALA A 390 30.64 17.66 -12.06
N LEU A 391 30.57 16.72 -13.01
CA LEU A 391 31.72 15.90 -13.43
C LEU A 391 32.40 16.41 -14.71
N ARG A 392 31.83 17.42 -15.36
CA ARG A 392 32.20 17.84 -16.74
C ARG A 392 32.17 16.67 -17.72
N GLU A 393 31.16 15.82 -17.57
CA GLU A 393 30.93 14.66 -18.43
C GLU A 393 29.67 14.84 -19.26
N PHE A 394 29.62 14.19 -20.42
CA PHE A 394 28.41 14.12 -21.23
C PHE A 394 28.20 12.75 -21.85
N ILE A 395 26.94 12.40 -22.09
CA ILE A 395 26.52 11.30 -22.95
C ILE A 395 26.05 11.91 -24.26
N ARG A 396 26.51 11.37 -25.38
CA ARG A 396 26.01 11.72 -26.72
C ARG A 396 25.85 10.43 -27.54
N VAL A 397 24.67 10.25 -28.12
CA VAL A 397 24.35 9.09 -28.95
C VAL A 397 23.72 9.58 -30.24
N GLU A 398 24.33 9.24 -31.37
CA GLU A 398 23.76 9.43 -32.71
C GLU A 398 22.86 8.25 -33.03
N PHE A 399 21.65 8.50 -33.53
CA PHE A 399 20.71 7.43 -33.80
C PHE A 399 21.11 6.59 -35.01
N ASP A 400 21.06 5.27 -34.83
CA ASP A 400 21.38 4.31 -35.87
C ASP A 400 20.21 4.10 -36.84
N ALA A 401 20.41 3.25 -37.85
CA ALA A 401 19.39 2.97 -38.85
C ALA A 401 18.07 2.43 -38.26
N THR A 402 18.14 1.63 -37.19
CA THR A 402 16.97 1.05 -36.52
C THR A 402 16.18 2.13 -35.78
N GLU A 403 16.87 2.96 -35.00
CA GLU A 403 16.27 4.06 -34.26
C GLU A 403 15.65 5.10 -35.21
N LEU A 404 16.32 5.41 -36.33
CA LEU A 404 15.80 6.31 -37.37
C LEU A 404 14.53 5.77 -38.04
N ILE A 405 14.41 4.44 -38.22
CA ILE A 405 13.17 3.80 -38.70
C ILE A 405 12.05 3.95 -37.67
N LEU A 406 12.34 3.75 -36.37
CA LEU A 406 11.36 3.92 -35.30
C LEU A 406 10.90 5.37 -35.13
N ILE A 407 11.79 6.34 -35.37
CA ILE A 407 11.46 7.77 -35.40
C ILE A 407 10.48 8.05 -36.54
N LYS A 408 10.78 7.58 -37.76
CA LYS A 408 9.91 7.76 -38.93
C LYS A 408 8.54 7.11 -38.77
N SER A 409 8.44 6.00 -38.06
CA SER A 409 7.16 5.34 -37.76
C SER A 409 6.38 5.98 -36.60
N GLY A 410 6.96 6.95 -35.89
CA GLY A 410 6.35 7.62 -34.73
C GLY A 410 6.39 6.81 -33.43
N LEU A 411 6.93 5.59 -33.47
CA LEU A 411 7.08 4.72 -32.30
C LEU A 411 8.11 5.25 -31.30
N PHE A 412 9.23 5.81 -31.81
CA PHE A 412 10.26 6.48 -31.02
C PHE A 412 10.12 8.00 -31.12
N ASN A 413 8.94 8.50 -30.73
CA ASN A 413 8.64 9.94 -30.74
C ASN A 413 9.47 10.71 -29.70
N ILE A 414 9.46 12.03 -29.82
CA ILE A 414 10.26 12.94 -29.00
C ILE A 414 10.12 12.69 -27.48
N ASN A 415 8.90 12.47 -26.96
CA ASN A 415 8.67 12.21 -25.54
C ASN A 415 9.41 10.94 -25.06
N VAL A 416 9.44 9.90 -25.91
CA VAL A 416 10.16 8.65 -25.62
C VAL A 416 11.66 8.88 -25.63
N ARG A 417 12.18 9.64 -26.61
CA ARG A 417 13.63 9.90 -26.72
C ARG A 417 14.18 10.73 -25.57
N GLU A 418 13.42 11.71 -25.10
CA GLU A 418 13.81 12.49 -23.93
C GLU A 418 13.78 11.66 -22.65
N GLN A 419 12.78 10.81 -22.46
CA GLN A 419 12.79 9.85 -21.36
C GLN A 419 13.93 8.82 -21.48
N PHE A 420 14.27 8.41 -22.71
CA PHE A 420 15.40 7.51 -22.96
C PHE A 420 16.74 8.15 -22.58
N SER A 421 16.89 9.45 -22.83
CA SER A 421 18.05 10.23 -22.38
C SER A 421 18.20 10.18 -20.86
N ALA A 422 17.09 10.36 -20.13
CA ALA A 422 17.05 10.20 -18.68
C ALA A 422 17.45 8.78 -18.23
N LEU A 423 17.00 7.74 -18.95
CA LEU A 423 17.31 6.36 -18.61
C LEU A 423 18.80 6.05 -18.80
N LEU A 424 19.38 6.46 -19.94
CA LEU A 424 20.81 6.30 -20.20
C LEU A 424 21.66 6.97 -19.12
N ALA A 425 21.29 8.19 -18.73
CA ALA A 425 21.98 8.91 -17.67
C ALA A 425 22.04 8.11 -16.36
N VAL A 426 20.91 7.48 -16.00
CA VAL A 426 20.81 6.64 -14.82
C VAL A 426 21.62 5.37 -14.97
N LEU A 427 21.55 4.68 -16.11
CA LEU A 427 22.31 3.44 -16.30
C LEU A 427 23.83 3.66 -16.35
N CYS A 428 24.29 4.81 -16.87
CA CYS A 428 25.71 5.14 -16.96
C CYS A 428 26.30 5.65 -15.63
N TRP A 429 25.58 6.51 -14.90
CA TRP A 429 26.11 7.15 -13.68
C TRP A 429 25.49 6.64 -12.37
N GLY A 430 24.37 5.93 -12.43
CA GLY A 430 23.54 5.65 -11.25
C GLY A 430 24.23 4.87 -10.14
N GLN A 431 25.11 3.94 -10.50
CA GLN A 431 25.88 3.18 -9.52
C GLN A 431 26.85 4.08 -8.72
N LEU A 432 27.38 5.14 -9.32
CA LEU A 432 28.29 6.08 -8.65
C LEU A 432 27.60 6.81 -7.49
N TRP A 433 26.31 7.12 -7.66
CA TRP A 433 25.52 7.80 -6.63
C TRP A 433 25.17 6.88 -5.44
N SER A 434 25.30 5.56 -5.62
CA SER A 434 25.05 4.57 -4.58
C SER A 434 26.22 4.40 -3.60
N VAL A 435 27.47 4.50 -4.10
CA VAL A 435 28.69 4.06 -3.38
C VAL A 435 29.14 5.02 -2.27
N GLY A 436 28.67 6.26 -2.24
CA GLY A 436 29.12 7.28 -1.26
C GLY A 436 28.21 7.52 -0.05
N ASN A 437 27.01 6.95 -0.03
CA ASN A 437 25.93 7.48 0.81
C ASN A 437 25.28 6.38 1.69
N VAL A 438 25.99 5.99 2.74
CA VAL A 438 25.57 4.90 3.64
C VAL A 438 24.30 5.26 4.43
N SER A 439 24.04 6.56 4.63
CA SER A 439 22.90 7.08 5.39
C SER A 439 21.93 7.99 4.63
N ASN A 440 22.33 8.60 3.50
CA ASN A 440 21.49 9.52 2.74
C ASN A 440 21.12 8.99 1.35
N LEU A 441 19.91 9.32 0.92
CA LEU A 441 19.37 9.03 -0.40
C LEU A 441 19.90 10.07 -1.39
N ALA A 442 20.71 9.67 -2.37
CA ALA A 442 21.14 10.58 -3.42
C ALA A 442 19.94 10.96 -4.31
N HIS A 443 19.64 12.25 -4.38
CA HIS A 443 18.57 12.79 -5.21
C HIS A 443 19.12 13.38 -6.50
N VAL A 444 18.70 12.80 -7.62
CA VAL A 444 19.07 13.23 -8.96
C VAL A 444 17.90 13.94 -9.63
N ARG A 445 18.16 15.15 -10.11
CA ARG A 445 17.25 15.96 -10.90
C ARG A 445 17.65 15.94 -12.36
N MET A 446 16.71 15.49 -13.19
CA MET A 446 16.79 15.53 -14.64
C MET A 446 16.02 16.73 -15.15
N TRP A 447 16.71 17.65 -15.81
CA TRP A 447 16.10 18.81 -16.46
C TRP A 447 15.79 18.46 -17.91
N ILE A 448 14.50 18.51 -18.24
CA ILE A 448 13.92 18.07 -19.50
C ILE A 448 12.99 19.19 -19.99
N ASP A 449 13.01 19.52 -21.27
CA ASP A 449 12.17 20.60 -21.82
C ASP A 449 10.78 20.14 -22.27
N ASN A 450 10.54 18.83 -22.34
CA ASN A 450 9.22 18.27 -22.58
C ASN A 450 8.45 17.91 -21.31
N SER A 451 7.35 18.62 -21.09
CA SER A 451 6.46 18.39 -19.96
C SER A 451 5.88 16.97 -19.90
N THR A 452 5.70 16.30 -21.04
CA THR A 452 5.19 14.92 -21.09
C THR A 452 6.23 13.94 -20.57
N ALA A 453 7.49 14.06 -21.02
CA ALA A 453 8.59 13.23 -20.53
C ALA A 453 8.83 13.46 -19.03
N VAL A 454 8.75 14.72 -18.56
CA VAL A 454 8.79 15.07 -17.12
C VAL A 454 7.68 14.34 -16.36
N ALA A 455 6.45 14.39 -16.87
CA ALA A 455 5.32 13.72 -16.22
C ALA A 455 5.49 12.19 -16.19
N TRP A 456 5.99 11.58 -17.26
CA TRP A 456 6.24 10.14 -17.33
C TRP A 456 7.29 9.69 -16.31
N CYS A 457 8.42 10.40 -16.21
CA CYS A 457 9.47 10.07 -15.23
C CYS A 457 8.96 10.20 -13.78
N ASN A 458 8.20 11.26 -13.46
CA ASN A 458 7.75 11.50 -12.09
C ASN A 458 6.56 10.61 -11.66
N LYS A 459 5.65 10.29 -12.59
CA LYS A 459 4.49 9.42 -12.32
C LYS A 459 4.82 7.94 -12.46
N LEU A 460 5.91 7.61 -13.18
CA LEU A 460 6.31 6.25 -13.55
C LEU A 460 5.16 5.48 -14.25
N ALA A 461 4.37 6.20 -15.05
CA ALA A 461 3.20 5.67 -15.73
C ALA A 461 2.99 6.38 -17.08
N SER A 462 2.71 5.59 -18.12
CA SER A 462 2.42 6.05 -19.47
C SER A 462 1.55 5.03 -20.23
N THR A 463 0.83 5.45 -21.26
CA THR A 463 0.18 4.51 -22.19
C THR A 463 1.14 4.05 -23.30
N ASN A 464 2.29 4.71 -23.46
CA ASN A 464 3.31 4.34 -24.42
C ASN A 464 4.13 3.12 -23.92
N ILE A 465 4.32 2.13 -24.78
CA ILE A 465 4.97 0.85 -24.45
C ILE A 465 6.44 1.05 -24.09
N PHE A 466 7.21 1.83 -24.88
CA PHE A 466 8.62 2.11 -24.58
C PHE A 466 8.77 2.84 -23.25
N SER A 467 7.94 3.86 -23.01
CA SER A 467 7.91 4.58 -21.74
C SER A 467 7.64 3.65 -20.56
N GLN A 468 6.74 2.67 -20.72
CA GLN A 468 6.46 1.70 -19.67
C GLN A 468 7.64 0.78 -19.37
N GLU A 469 8.37 0.31 -20.38
CA GLU A 469 9.60 -0.46 -20.14
C GLU A 469 10.67 0.38 -19.42
N MET A 470 10.87 1.64 -19.85
CA MET A 470 11.81 2.54 -19.17
C MET A 470 11.38 2.85 -17.73
N ASN A 471 10.08 3.03 -17.48
CA ASN A 471 9.53 3.22 -16.14
C ASN A 471 9.72 2.01 -15.24
N ARG A 472 9.72 0.79 -15.81
CA ARG A 472 10.19 -0.39 -15.07
C ARG A 472 11.63 -0.12 -14.72
N VAL A 473 12.58 -0.11 -15.66
CA VAL A 473 14.02 0.01 -15.37
C VAL A 473 14.37 1.11 -14.35
N PHE A 474 13.79 2.31 -14.46
CA PHE A 474 13.97 3.40 -13.48
C PHE A 474 13.70 2.96 -12.04
N GLY A 475 12.61 2.23 -11.81
CA GLY A 475 12.26 1.82 -10.46
C GLY A 475 13.19 0.77 -9.83
N ALA A 476 14.00 0.06 -10.62
CA ALA A 476 14.87 -1.05 -10.19
C ALA A 476 16.14 -0.40 -9.77
N VAL A 477 16.63 0.50 -10.60
CA VAL A 477 17.70 1.40 -10.24
C VAL A 477 17.36 2.13 -8.94
N GLU A 478 16.20 2.78 -8.83
CA GLU A 478 15.81 3.44 -7.58
C GLU A 478 15.75 2.45 -6.39
N ALA A 479 15.22 1.24 -6.61
CA ALA A 479 15.08 0.25 -5.54
C ALA A 479 16.41 -0.39 -5.12
N GLU A 480 17.27 -0.74 -6.06
CA GLU A 480 18.51 -1.48 -5.89
C GLU A 480 19.65 -0.56 -5.46
N TRP A 481 19.85 0.54 -6.19
CA TRP A 481 20.95 1.47 -5.93
C TRP A 481 20.62 2.49 -4.83
N GLY A 482 19.37 2.51 -4.37
CA GLY A 482 18.95 3.39 -3.29
C GLY A 482 19.08 4.87 -3.67
N VAL A 483 18.76 5.20 -4.91
CA VAL A 483 18.76 6.56 -5.46
C VAL A 483 17.33 7.07 -5.63
N ARG A 484 17.18 8.39 -5.69
CA ARG A 484 15.91 9.05 -5.98
C ARG A 484 16.01 9.84 -7.26
N ILE A 485 15.15 9.54 -8.21
CA ILE A 485 15.10 10.22 -9.50
C ILE A 485 13.88 11.15 -9.51
N SER A 486 14.07 12.32 -10.10
CA SER A 486 12.97 13.24 -10.40
C SER A 486 13.27 13.98 -11.69
N ALA A 487 12.22 14.36 -12.40
CA ALA A 487 12.31 15.23 -13.56
C ALA A 487 11.77 16.64 -13.23
N GLY A 488 12.45 17.67 -13.71
CA GLY A 488 12.01 19.06 -13.69
C GLY A 488 11.91 19.61 -15.11
N HIS A 489 10.96 20.50 -15.34
CA HIS A 489 10.84 21.18 -16.62
C HIS A 489 11.86 22.32 -16.73
N LEU A 490 12.59 22.39 -17.83
CA LEU A 490 13.48 23.49 -18.18
C LEU A 490 13.06 24.05 -19.54
N ALA A 491 12.84 25.35 -19.69
CA ALA A 491 12.49 25.90 -20.99
C ALA A 491 13.59 25.64 -22.03
N GLY A 492 13.25 25.20 -23.25
CA GLY A 492 14.23 24.86 -24.28
C GLY A 492 15.23 25.99 -24.58
N SER A 493 14.81 27.26 -24.47
CA SER A 493 15.71 28.42 -24.58
C SER A 493 16.88 28.43 -23.58
N ALA A 494 16.70 27.80 -22.41
CA ALA A 494 17.71 27.66 -21.37
C ALA A 494 18.50 26.33 -21.47
N ASN A 495 18.07 25.39 -22.32
CA ASN A 495 18.68 24.07 -22.48
C ASN A 495 19.69 24.01 -23.67
N TYR A 496 20.28 25.16 -24.02
CA TYR A 496 21.02 25.36 -25.27
C TYR A 496 22.13 24.33 -25.54
N LEU A 497 22.95 24.02 -24.54
CA LEU A 497 24.09 23.12 -24.75
C LEU A 497 23.62 21.69 -25.00
N ALA A 498 22.58 21.21 -24.29
CA ALA A 498 22.04 19.88 -24.51
C ALA A 498 21.34 19.76 -25.88
N ASP A 499 20.58 20.78 -26.30
CA ASP A 499 19.97 20.86 -27.64
C ASP A 499 21.05 20.82 -28.74
N LEU A 500 22.12 21.62 -28.59
CA LEU A 500 23.24 21.60 -29.53
C LEU A 500 23.87 20.20 -29.59
N GLY A 501 24.11 19.56 -28.45
CA GLY A 501 24.70 18.23 -28.36
C GLY A 501 23.86 17.14 -29.03
N SER A 502 22.54 17.24 -28.96
CA SER A 502 21.63 16.27 -29.58
C SER A 502 21.60 16.38 -31.12
N ARG A 503 22.01 17.52 -31.69
CA ARG A 503 21.93 17.83 -33.14
C ARG A 503 23.29 17.90 -33.86
N ALA A 504 24.37 18.19 -33.14
CA ALA A 504 25.68 18.53 -33.68
C ALA A 504 26.51 17.32 -34.13
N TRP A 505 26.05 16.65 -35.20
CA TRP A 505 26.74 15.49 -35.79
C TRP A 505 27.54 15.82 -37.04
N SER A 506 27.33 17.01 -37.63
CA SER A 506 28.04 17.50 -38.80
C SER A 506 28.38 18.99 -38.69
N ASN A 507 29.34 19.45 -39.51
CA ASN A 507 29.72 20.86 -39.56
C ASN A 507 28.57 21.74 -40.09
N PRO A 508 28.40 22.99 -39.60
CA PRO A 508 29.27 23.70 -38.64
C PRO A 508 28.95 23.46 -37.16
N MET A 509 27.84 22.77 -36.85
CA MET A 509 27.38 22.58 -35.47
C MET A 509 28.35 21.72 -34.65
N LEU A 510 28.95 20.69 -35.26
CA LEU A 510 29.94 19.83 -34.60
C LEU A 510 31.16 20.62 -34.12
N ALA A 511 31.69 21.54 -34.95
CA ALA A 511 32.79 22.41 -34.56
C ALA A 511 32.43 23.29 -33.35
N LYS A 512 31.20 23.83 -33.33
CA LYS A 512 30.70 24.62 -32.19
C LYS A 512 30.58 23.77 -30.92
N TRP A 513 30.04 22.56 -31.03
CA TRP A 513 29.95 21.62 -29.90
C TRP A 513 31.34 21.30 -29.34
N LEU A 514 32.28 20.86 -30.18
CA LEU A 514 33.63 20.48 -29.76
C LEU A 514 34.35 21.64 -29.06
N ASN A 515 34.16 22.88 -29.52
CA ASN A 515 34.72 24.05 -28.86
C ASN A 515 34.09 24.26 -27.46
N LEU A 516 32.76 24.18 -27.33
CA LEU A 516 32.09 24.37 -26.04
C LEU A 516 32.36 23.24 -25.04
N THR A 517 32.67 22.03 -25.52
CA THR A 517 32.91 20.84 -24.69
C THR A 517 34.38 20.37 -24.69
N HIS A 518 35.33 21.22 -25.07
CA HIS A 518 36.74 20.83 -25.21
C HIS A 518 37.39 20.34 -23.90
N THR A 519 36.88 20.77 -22.74
CA THR A 519 37.32 20.31 -21.42
C THR A 519 36.43 19.20 -20.83
N TRP A 520 35.49 18.67 -21.59
CA TRP A 520 34.52 17.68 -21.10
C TRP A 520 34.85 16.29 -21.63
N THR A 521 34.45 15.27 -20.88
CA THR A 521 34.68 13.87 -21.24
C THR A 521 33.37 13.22 -21.71
N GLN A 522 33.41 12.52 -22.85
CA GLN A 522 32.28 11.74 -23.31
C GLN A 522 32.25 10.37 -22.61
N VAL A 523 31.13 10.06 -21.95
CA VAL A 523 30.83 8.72 -21.43
C VAL A 523 30.30 7.87 -22.57
N GLN A 524 30.94 6.73 -22.82
CA GLN A 524 30.53 5.80 -23.87
C GLN A 524 29.37 4.93 -23.40
N VAL A 525 28.32 4.86 -24.22
CA VAL A 525 27.17 3.98 -23.97
C VAL A 525 27.45 2.63 -24.63
N GLY A 526 27.66 1.59 -23.81
CA GLY A 526 27.94 0.25 -24.31
C GLY A 526 26.70 -0.42 -24.95
N PRO A 527 26.88 -1.41 -25.85
CA PRO A 527 25.79 -2.14 -26.50
C PRO A 527 24.75 -2.81 -25.57
N PRO A 528 25.06 -3.23 -24.32
CA PRO A 528 24.02 -3.74 -23.41
C PRO A 528 23.10 -2.66 -22.83
N VAL A 529 23.51 -1.40 -22.90
CA VAL A 529 22.80 -0.24 -22.31
C VAL A 529 21.97 0.51 -23.36
N ARG A 530 22.48 0.55 -24.61
CA ARG A 530 21.78 1.09 -25.78
C ARG A 530 20.87 0.03 -26.38
#